data_AF-A0A1N6VF18-F1
#
_entry.id   AF-A0A1N6VF18-F1
#
_cell.length_a   1.000
_cell.length_b   1.000
_cell.length_c   1.000
_cell.angle_alpha   90.00
_cell.angle_beta   90.00
_cell.angle_gamma   90.00
#
_symmetry.space_group_name_H-M   'P 1'
#
loop_
_entity.id
_entity.type
_entity.pdbx_description
1 polymer ?
#
loop_
_entity_poly.entity_id
_entity_poly.type
_entity_poly.pdbx_seq_one_letter_code
_entity_poly.pdbx_strand_id
1 'polypeptide(L)'
;MDFRYLTPGEKELARSVFFNEIDYSKIRIYNRKWQFFQPKDRAMAPNGNIYYPQGSNQYSSNFYNADIHKRATFIHELGHVWQHQNKINVKLRGTFERSYDYLPLSPDTNFNDLGIEQQAQMIRDYYYLMHGFRGDGWPDIEIYKLVIPFIK
;
A
#
# COMPACT_ATOMS: atom_id res chain seq x y z
N MET A 1 -24.12 -2.99 -7.46
CA MET A 1 -23.07 -1.96 -7.47
C MET A 1 -21.73 -2.68 -7.48
N ASP A 2 -20.90 -2.44 -8.49
CA ASP A 2 -19.65 -3.20 -8.72
C ASP A 2 -18.48 -2.80 -7.79
N PHE A 3 -18.75 -1.98 -6.77
CA PHE A 3 -17.76 -1.55 -5.79
C PHE A 3 -18.40 -1.24 -4.43
N ARG A 4 -17.55 -1.15 -3.41
CA ARG A 4 -17.88 -0.60 -2.10
C ARG A 4 -16.89 0.51 -1.71
N TYR A 5 -17.32 1.40 -0.82
CA TYR A 5 -16.41 2.33 -0.16
C TYR A 5 -15.68 1.65 1.01
N LEU A 6 -14.67 2.33 1.54
CA LEU A 6 -14.03 1.92 2.79
C LEU A 6 -15.04 1.93 3.94
N THR A 7 -15.01 0.87 4.76
CA THR A 7 -15.73 0.83 6.03
C THR A 7 -15.11 1.82 7.03
N PRO A 8 -15.81 2.21 8.11
CA PRO A 8 -15.22 3.04 9.16
C PRO A 8 -13.93 2.46 9.73
N GLY A 9 -13.89 1.15 10.01
CA GLY A 9 -12.68 0.47 10.50
C GLY A 9 -11.54 0.44 9.48
N GLU A 10 -11.85 0.29 8.18
CA GLU A 10 -10.82 0.37 7.13
C GLU A 10 -10.24 1.79 7.00
N LYS A 11 -11.06 2.83 7.22
CA LYS A 11 -10.56 4.21 7.29
C LYS A 11 -9.69 4.43 8.51
N GLU A 12 -10.06 3.87 9.67
CA GLU A 12 -9.24 3.95 10.88
C GLU A 12 -7.89 3.25 10.69
N LEU A 13 -7.91 2.03 10.15
CA LEU A 13 -6.70 1.28 9.79
C LEU A 13 -5.83 2.06 8.81
N ALA A 14 -6.41 2.66 7.77
CA ALA A 14 -5.65 3.47 6.82
C ALA A 14 -5.09 4.75 7.45
N ARG A 15 -5.85 5.38 8.35
CA ARG A 15 -5.42 6.60 9.06
C ARG A 15 -4.26 6.37 10.02
N SER A 16 -4.12 5.16 10.58
CA SER A 16 -2.99 4.86 11.47
C SER A 16 -1.64 4.87 10.76
N VAL A 17 -1.63 4.77 9.42
CA VAL A 17 -0.42 4.82 8.59
C VAL A 17 -0.33 6.12 7.81
N PHE A 18 -1.41 6.49 7.12
CA PHE A 18 -1.41 7.58 6.15
C PHE A 18 -1.94 8.91 6.71
N PHE A 19 -2.37 8.96 7.98
CA PHE A 19 -2.89 10.16 8.63
C PHE A 19 -3.96 10.90 7.81
N ASN A 20 -3.62 12.06 7.22
CA ASN A 20 -4.49 12.88 6.39
C ASN A 20 -4.00 12.98 4.93
N GLU A 21 -3.04 12.15 4.53
CA GLU A 21 -2.39 12.19 3.21
C GLU A 21 -3.21 11.56 2.09
N ILE A 22 -4.28 10.87 2.44
CA ILE A 22 -5.20 10.23 1.50
C ILE A 22 -6.62 10.73 1.77
N ASP A 23 -7.31 11.16 0.71
CA ASP A 23 -8.75 11.36 0.75
C ASP A 23 -9.47 10.00 0.67
N TYR A 24 -9.77 9.45 1.85
CA TYR A 24 -10.44 8.15 2.00
C TYR A 24 -11.87 8.11 1.43
N SER A 25 -12.51 9.27 1.22
CA SER A 25 -13.88 9.33 0.69
C SER A 25 -13.95 8.97 -0.80
N LYS A 26 -12.83 9.13 -1.51
CA LYS A 26 -12.72 8.87 -2.95
C LYS A 26 -12.41 7.41 -3.29
N ILE A 27 -11.99 6.61 -2.31
CA ILE A 27 -11.49 5.25 -2.53
C ILE A 27 -12.64 4.28 -2.70
N ARG A 28 -12.57 3.49 -3.78
CA ARG A 28 -13.48 2.37 -4.03
C ARG A 28 -12.71 1.06 -4.06
N ILE A 29 -13.34 0.01 -3.52
CA ILE A 29 -12.85 -1.36 -3.56
C ILE A 29 -13.75 -2.16 -4.50
N TYR A 30 -13.12 -2.78 -5.51
CA TYR A 30 -13.76 -3.61 -6.51
C TYR A 30 -13.41 -5.09 -6.27
N ASN A 31 -14.42 -5.96 -6.21
CA ASN A 31 -14.23 -7.42 -6.20
C ASN A 31 -14.29 -7.97 -7.62
N ARG A 32 -13.43 -7.44 -8.48
CA ARG A 32 -13.22 -7.84 -9.87
C ARG A 32 -11.84 -7.42 -10.32
N LYS A 33 -11.36 -7.99 -11.43
CA LYS A 33 -10.16 -7.50 -12.09
C LYS A 33 -10.36 -6.05 -12.59
N TRP A 34 -9.29 -5.27 -12.53
CA TRP A 34 -9.14 -3.99 -13.21
C TRP A 34 -9.15 -4.17 -14.73
N GLN A 35 -8.33 -5.10 -15.23
CA GLN A 35 -8.16 -5.44 -16.64
C GLN A 35 -7.91 -6.95 -16.81
N PHE A 36 -8.11 -7.48 -18.02
CA PHE A 36 -8.00 -8.92 -18.31
C PHE A 36 -6.63 -9.52 -17.95
N PHE A 37 -5.56 -8.72 -18.08
CA PHE A 37 -4.18 -9.11 -17.77
C PHE A 37 -3.83 -9.08 -16.27
N GLN A 38 -4.70 -8.59 -15.39
CA GLN A 38 -4.43 -8.65 -13.95
C GLN A 38 -4.34 -10.13 -13.50
N PRO A 39 -3.28 -10.53 -12.77
CA PRO A 39 -3.17 -11.87 -12.19
C PRO A 39 -4.37 -12.22 -11.30
N LYS A 40 -4.71 -13.51 -11.13
CA LYS A 40 -5.89 -13.94 -10.35
C LYS A 40 -5.71 -13.83 -8.83
N ASP A 41 -4.48 -13.68 -8.38
CA ASP A 41 -4.06 -13.74 -6.98
C ASP A 41 -3.51 -12.39 -6.46
N ARG A 42 -3.51 -11.34 -7.30
CA ARG A 42 -2.91 -10.05 -6.97
C ARG A 42 -3.91 -8.91 -6.98
N ALA A 43 -3.86 -8.07 -5.96
CA ALA A 43 -4.56 -6.78 -5.97
C ALA A 43 -3.84 -5.76 -6.86
N MET A 44 -4.54 -4.71 -7.28
CA MET A 44 -3.93 -3.58 -8.01
C MET A 44 -4.67 -2.29 -7.69
N ALA A 45 -3.94 -1.17 -7.58
CA ALA A 45 -4.51 0.16 -7.38
C ALA A 45 -4.03 1.22 -8.38
N PRO A 46 -4.35 1.08 -9.69
CA PRO A 46 -3.76 1.88 -10.77
C PRO A 46 -4.33 3.29 -10.92
N ASN A 47 -5.50 3.57 -10.34
CA ASN A 47 -6.28 4.80 -10.59
C ASN A 47 -6.90 5.40 -9.31
N GLY A 48 -6.26 5.14 -8.16
CA GLY A 48 -6.78 5.56 -6.85
C GLY A 48 -7.92 4.69 -6.29
N ASN A 49 -8.27 3.59 -6.97
CA ASN A 49 -9.19 2.56 -6.49
C ASN A 49 -8.49 1.21 -6.46
N ILE A 50 -8.95 0.30 -5.60
CA ILE A 50 -8.32 -1.01 -5.38
C ILE A 50 -9.17 -2.11 -6.03
N TYR A 51 -8.52 -2.97 -6.79
CA TYR A 51 -9.15 -4.07 -7.53
C TYR A 51 -8.61 -5.41 -7.05
N TYR A 52 -9.48 -6.23 -6.48
CA TYR A 52 -9.19 -7.61 -6.11
C TYR A 52 -9.86 -8.54 -7.12
N PRO A 53 -9.13 -9.47 -7.77
CA PRO A 53 -9.74 -10.47 -8.62
C PRO A 53 -10.76 -11.29 -7.82
N GLN A 54 -11.90 -11.60 -8.44
CA GLN A 54 -12.95 -12.38 -7.78
C GLN A 54 -12.42 -13.75 -7.34
N GLY A 55 -12.69 -14.12 -6.09
CA GLY A 55 -12.18 -15.36 -5.48
C GLY A 55 -10.71 -15.29 -5.02
N SER A 56 -10.05 -14.13 -5.12
CA SER A 56 -8.71 -13.95 -4.58
C SER A 56 -8.70 -14.07 -3.06
N ASN A 57 -7.73 -14.82 -2.55
CA ASN A 57 -7.46 -14.92 -1.11
C ASN A 57 -7.02 -13.58 -0.47
N GLN A 58 -6.70 -12.56 -1.27
CA GLN A 58 -6.34 -11.23 -0.79
C GLN A 58 -7.56 -10.34 -0.52
N TYR A 59 -8.76 -10.70 -1.03
CA TYR A 59 -9.96 -9.91 -0.80
C TYR A 59 -10.53 -10.13 0.62
N SER A 60 -11.02 -9.06 1.22
CA SER A 60 -11.88 -9.11 2.41
C SER A 60 -13.08 -8.18 2.24
N SER A 61 -14.24 -8.60 2.75
CA SER A 61 -15.41 -7.73 2.89
C SER A 61 -15.20 -6.64 3.95
N ASN A 62 -14.26 -6.87 4.88
CA ASN A 62 -13.83 -5.90 5.87
C ASN A 62 -12.35 -6.16 6.25
N PHE A 63 -11.44 -5.31 5.78
CA PHE A 63 -10.01 -5.47 6.06
C PHE A 63 -9.65 -5.20 7.53
N TYR A 64 -10.44 -4.40 8.26
CA TYR A 64 -10.18 -4.11 9.67
C TYR A 64 -10.14 -5.40 10.53
N ASN A 65 -11.04 -6.34 10.25
CA ASN A 65 -11.14 -7.63 10.94
C ASN A 65 -10.34 -8.75 10.27
N ALA A 66 -9.59 -8.45 9.20
CA ALA A 66 -8.81 -9.45 8.50
C ALA A 66 -7.51 -9.78 9.25
N ASP A 67 -6.88 -10.89 8.87
CA ASP A 67 -5.54 -11.22 9.35
C ASP A 67 -4.52 -10.15 8.96
N ILE A 68 -3.38 -10.16 9.66
CA ILE A 68 -2.33 -9.15 9.49
C ILE A 68 -1.83 -9.07 8.04
N HIS A 69 -1.76 -10.20 7.33
CA HIS A 69 -1.22 -10.23 5.97
C HIS A 69 -2.18 -9.56 4.99
N LYS A 70 -3.49 -9.82 5.10
CA LYS A 70 -4.50 -9.09 4.32
C LYS A 70 -4.53 -7.60 4.64
N ARG A 71 -4.41 -7.25 5.93
CA ARG A 71 -4.31 -5.85 6.36
C ARG A 71 -3.09 -5.16 5.76
N ALA A 72 -1.94 -5.83 5.77
CA ALA A 72 -0.70 -5.33 5.17
C ALA A 72 -0.82 -5.20 3.65
N THR A 73 -1.34 -6.20 2.93
CA THR A 73 -1.62 -6.08 1.49
C THR A 73 -2.53 -4.89 1.19
N PHE A 74 -3.57 -4.68 1.99
CA PHE A 74 -4.45 -3.51 1.84
C PHE A 74 -3.69 -2.18 2.06
N ILE A 75 -2.79 -2.10 3.05
CA ILE A 75 -1.90 -0.94 3.25
C ILE A 75 -0.96 -0.73 2.05
N HIS A 76 -0.39 -1.78 1.47
CA HIS A 76 0.43 -1.71 0.25
C HIS A 76 -0.34 -1.05 -0.89
N GLU A 77 -1.56 -1.53 -1.17
CA GLU A 77 -2.40 -0.98 -2.22
C GLU A 77 -2.82 0.48 -1.93
N LEU A 78 -3.01 0.84 -0.67
CA LEU A 78 -3.23 2.24 -0.27
C LEU A 78 -1.99 3.12 -0.51
N GLY A 79 -0.78 2.55 -0.47
CA GLY A 79 0.44 3.23 -0.90
C GLY A 79 0.37 3.69 -2.36
N HIS A 80 -0.17 2.84 -3.24
CA HIS A 80 -0.44 3.21 -4.63
C HIS A 80 -1.58 4.22 -4.77
N VAL A 81 -2.62 4.14 -3.93
CA VAL A 81 -3.66 5.17 -3.89
C VAL A 81 -3.07 6.53 -3.49
N TRP A 82 -2.21 6.57 -2.47
CA TRP A 82 -1.49 7.78 -2.05
C TRP A 82 -0.63 8.33 -3.17
N GLN A 83 0.15 7.48 -3.85
CA GLN A 83 0.95 7.87 -5.02
C GLN A 83 0.08 8.51 -6.12
N HIS A 84 -1.06 7.88 -6.43
CA HIS A 84 -2.00 8.39 -7.42
C HIS A 84 -2.60 9.75 -7.02
N GLN A 85 -3.04 9.90 -5.77
CA GLN A 85 -3.60 11.17 -5.28
C GLN A 85 -2.57 12.30 -5.26
N ASN A 86 -1.29 11.99 -5.02
CA ASN A 86 -0.18 12.93 -5.04
C ASN A 86 0.45 13.12 -6.43
N LYS A 87 -0.17 12.59 -7.50
CA LYS A 87 0.29 12.70 -8.90
C LYS A 87 1.74 12.22 -9.09
N ILE A 88 2.16 11.24 -8.30
CA ILE A 88 3.48 10.61 -8.46
C ILE A 88 3.48 9.88 -9.80
N ASN A 89 4.22 10.45 -10.77
CA ASN A 89 4.14 10.02 -12.16
C ASN A 89 4.97 8.74 -12.39
N VAL A 90 4.27 7.60 -12.35
CA VAL A 90 4.81 6.26 -12.61
C VAL A 90 5.61 6.17 -13.91
N LYS A 91 5.27 6.97 -14.93
CA LYS A 91 5.93 6.94 -16.25
C LYS A 91 7.30 7.63 -16.30
N LEU A 92 7.57 8.57 -15.39
CA LEU A 92 8.84 9.32 -15.36
C LEU A 92 9.93 8.59 -14.56
N ARG A 93 9.55 7.68 -13.65
CA ARG A 93 10.47 6.88 -12.83
C ARG A 93 10.91 5.59 -13.53
N GLY A 94 11.40 5.72 -14.76
CA GLY A 94 12.10 4.72 -15.56
C GLY A 94 11.79 3.25 -15.25
N THR A 95 10.99 2.62 -16.12
CA THR A 95 10.71 1.16 -16.14
C THR A 95 10.00 0.60 -14.91
N PHE A 96 9.10 -0.34 -15.14
CA PHE A 96 8.39 -1.09 -14.11
C PHE A 96 9.37 -2.02 -13.39
N GLU A 97 10.26 -1.46 -12.58
CA GLU A 97 11.03 -2.25 -11.64
C GLU A 97 10.03 -2.76 -10.60
N ARG A 98 9.49 -3.96 -10.88
CA ARG A 98 8.63 -4.72 -9.98
C ARG A 98 9.42 -5.33 -8.82
N SER A 99 10.59 -4.75 -8.54
CA SER A 99 11.39 -5.14 -7.40
C SER A 99 10.67 -4.66 -6.15
N TYR A 100 10.53 -5.57 -5.20
CA TYR A 100 10.09 -5.27 -3.84
C TYR A 100 11.31 -4.99 -2.94
N ASP A 101 12.52 -5.19 -3.46
CA ASP A 101 13.76 -5.07 -2.69
C ASP A 101 14.21 -3.62 -2.68
N TYR A 102 14.08 -2.98 -1.51
CA TYR A 102 14.57 -1.62 -1.25
C TYR A 102 15.67 -1.59 -0.18
N LEU A 103 16.07 -2.75 0.34
CA LEU A 103 17.13 -2.88 1.34
C LEU A 103 18.52 -2.84 0.68
N PRO A 104 19.55 -2.35 1.39
CA PRO A 104 19.52 -1.83 2.76
C PRO A 104 18.84 -0.46 2.88
N LEU A 105 18.18 -0.21 4.02
CA LEU A 105 17.52 1.06 4.33
C LEU A 105 18.33 1.83 5.38
N SER A 106 18.60 3.11 5.15
CA SER A 106 19.34 4.00 6.06
C SER A 106 18.59 5.32 6.30
N PRO A 107 18.95 6.10 7.35
CA PRO A 107 18.39 7.45 7.56
C PRO A 107 18.52 8.39 6.35
N ASP A 108 19.56 8.21 5.54
CA ASP A 108 19.86 9.06 4.39
C ASP A 108 19.13 8.60 3.11
N THR A 109 18.37 7.51 3.18
CA THR A 109 17.59 7.02 2.03
C THR A 109 16.52 8.04 1.68
N ASN A 110 16.61 8.60 0.48
CA ASN A 110 15.58 9.47 -0.06
C ASN A 110 14.43 8.64 -0.64
N PHE A 111 13.26 8.73 -0.01
CA PHE A 111 12.06 8.00 -0.44
C PHE A 111 11.70 8.22 -1.91
N ASN A 112 11.98 9.40 -2.47
CA ASN A 112 11.64 9.73 -3.85
C ASN A 112 12.51 9.03 -4.90
N ASP A 113 13.66 8.51 -4.49
CA ASP A 113 14.58 7.76 -5.36
C ASP A 113 14.16 6.28 -5.47
N LEU A 114 13.26 5.82 -4.61
CA LEU A 114 12.68 4.49 -4.66
C LEU A 114 11.62 4.35 -5.75
N GLY A 115 11.57 3.17 -6.36
CA GLY A 115 10.49 2.74 -7.25
C GLY A 115 9.14 2.71 -6.54
N ILE A 116 8.05 2.76 -7.32
CA ILE A 116 6.70 2.86 -6.76
C ILE A 116 6.29 1.62 -5.95
N GLU A 117 6.74 0.44 -6.37
CA GLU A 117 6.49 -0.82 -5.64
C GLU A 117 7.32 -0.81 -4.35
N GLN A 118 8.60 -0.42 -4.40
CA GLN A 118 9.45 -0.26 -3.22
C GLN A 118 8.87 0.71 -2.19
N GLN A 119 8.31 1.84 -2.63
CA GLN A 119 7.63 2.80 -1.75
C GLN A 119 6.41 2.17 -1.04
N ALA A 120 5.53 1.53 -1.81
CA ALA A 120 4.34 0.86 -1.25
C ALA A 120 4.73 -0.29 -0.31
N GLN A 121 5.78 -1.02 -0.68
CA GLN A 121 6.37 -2.13 0.05
C GLN A 121 7.01 -1.67 1.38
N MET A 122 7.74 -0.56 1.38
CA MET A 122 8.26 0.07 2.59
C MET A 122 7.13 0.51 3.54
N ILE A 123 6.06 1.10 3.02
CA ILE A 123 4.89 1.51 3.82
C ILE A 123 4.18 0.29 4.45
N ARG A 124 4.06 -0.80 3.68
CA ARG A 124 3.55 -2.10 4.16
C ARG A 124 4.40 -2.65 5.30
N ASP A 125 5.72 -2.58 5.17
CA ASP A 125 6.65 -3.12 6.14
C ASP A 125 6.70 -2.26 7.41
N TYR A 126 6.61 -0.93 7.29
CA TYR A 126 6.35 -0.03 8.42
C TYR A 126 5.10 -0.44 9.20
N TYR A 127 4.01 -0.76 8.51
CA TYR A 127 2.78 -1.23 9.15
C TYR A 127 2.96 -2.57 9.87
N TYR A 128 3.74 -3.51 9.33
CA TYR A 128 4.11 -4.74 10.03
C TYR A 128 4.90 -4.44 11.31
N LEU A 129 5.87 -3.53 11.26
CA LEU A 129 6.66 -3.10 12.42
C LEU A 129 5.78 -2.50 13.52
N MET A 130 4.79 -1.68 13.18
CA MET A 130 3.82 -1.14 14.14
C MET A 130 3.06 -2.24 14.91
N HIS A 131 2.95 -3.44 14.34
CA HIS A 131 2.24 -4.58 14.90
C HIS A 131 3.18 -5.66 15.47
N GLY A 132 4.47 -5.34 15.65
CA GLY A 132 5.45 -6.24 16.27
C GLY A 132 6.02 -7.32 15.34
N PHE A 133 5.75 -7.26 14.04
CA PHE A 133 6.35 -8.14 13.04
C PHE A 133 7.71 -7.61 12.61
N ARG A 134 8.62 -8.51 12.24
CA ARG A 134 9.96 -8.20 11.74
C ARG A 134 10.23 -9.04 10.50
N GLY A 135 10.91 -8.43 9.52
CA GLY A 135 11.47 -9.12 8.36
C GLY A 135 12.99 -9.14 8.44
N ASP A 136 13.60 -10.03 7.65
CA ASP A 136 15.05 -10.16 7.58
C ASP A 136 15.68 -8.86 7.07
N GLY A 137 16.66 -8.34 7.82
CA GLY A 137 17.37 -7.12 7.47
C GLY A 137 16.58 -5.81 7.63
N TRP A 138 15.35 -5.85 8.15
CA TRP A 138 14.58 -4.63 8.41
C TRP A 138 15.24 -3.85 9.56
N PRO A 139 15.59 -2.56 9.35
CA PRO A 139 16.07 -1.74 10.45
C PRO A 139 14.93 -1.42 11.44
N ASP A 140 15.26 -0.68 12.50
CA ASP A 140 14.24 -0.22 13.44
C ASP A 140 13.20 0.71 12.82
N ILE A 141 12.00 0.67 13.39
CA ILE A 141 10.85 1.45 12.93
C ILE A 141 11.17 2.95 12.85
N GLU A 142 12.08 3.46 13.67
CA GLU A 142 12.53 4.85 13.62
C GLU A 142 13.19 5.21 12.28
N ILE A 143 13.88 4.29 11.62
CA ILE A 143 14.45 4.52 10.29
C ILE A 143 13.33 4.69 9.25
N TYR A 144 12.27 3.88 9.33
CA TYR A 144 11.11 4.03 8.44
C TYR A 144 10.40 5.37 8.66
N LYS A 145 10.29 5.83 9.91
CA LYS A 145 9.69 7.15 10.22
C LYS A 145 10.51 8.31 9.64
N LEU A 146 11.84 8.18 9.58
CA LEU A 146 12.71 9.19 8.98
C LEU A 146 12.58 9.24 7.44
N VAL A 147 12.34 8.08 6.81
CA VAL A 147 12.33 7.97 5.35
C VAL A 147 10.94 8.24 4.76
N ILE A 148 9.86 7.72 5.37
CA ILE A 148 8.51 7.89 4.81
C ILE A 148 8.03 9.34 5.02
N PRO A 149 7.77 10.09 3.94
CA PRO A 149 7.74 11.56 3.99
C PRO A 149 6.56 12.17 4.75
N PHE A 150 5.53 11.39 5.05
CA PHE A 150 4.34 11.84 5.76
C PHE A 150 4.22 11.31 7.19
N ILE A 151 5.16 10.48 7.61
CA ILE A 151 5.25 10.03 9.00
C ILE A 151 6.09 11.09 9.73
N LYS A 152 5.52 11.66 10.80
CA LYS A 152 6.16 12.70 11.62
C LYS A 152 6.20 12.27 13.06
#